data_AF-A0A929FUC3-F1
#
_entry.id   AF-A0A929FUC3-F1
#
_cell.length_a   1.000
_cell.length_b   1.000
_cell.length_c   1.000
_cell.angle_alpha   90.00
_cell.angle_beta   90.00
_cell.angle_gamma   90.00
#
_symmetry.space_group_name_H-M   'P 1'
#
loop_
_entity.id
_entity.type
_entity.pdbx_description
1 polymer ?
#
loop_
_entity_poly.entity_id
_entity_poly.type
_entity_poly.pdbx_seq_one_letter_code
_entity_poly.pdbx_strand_id
1 'polypeptide(L)'
;MTIEEIKQKTKDVVLNLLPDISSEELTEDTDIFGLGLDSINAMTLVFNLQDAFDIQFESNEISFENFRTVADIVELIKTKKNIYEQTVS
;
A
#
# COMPACT_ATOMS: atom_id res chain seq x y z
N MET A 1 10.89 9.59 5.95
CA MET A 1 9.44 9.49 6.22
C MET A 1 9.25 8.68 7.48
N THR A 2 8.29 9.04 8.32
CA THR A 2 7.85 8.24 9.47
C THR A 2 6.94 7.10 8.99
N ILE A 3 6.71 6.10 9.84
CA ILE A 3 5.79 5.00 9.53
C ILE A 3 4.36 5.55 9.32
N GLU A 4 3.96 6.51 10.14
CA GLU A 4 2.63 7.14 10.02
C GLU A 4 2.47 7.88 8.69
N GLU A 5 3.50 8.58 8.22
CA GLU A 5 3.50 9.23 6.90
C GLU A 5 3.38 8.21 5.76
N ILE A 6 4.01 7.04 5.89
CA ILE A 6 3.89 5.95 4.90
C ILE A 6 2.46 5.41 4.91
N LYS A 7 1.91 5.10 6.08
CA LYS A 7 0.53 4.60 6.23
C LYS A 7 -0.47 5.55 5.60
N GLN A 8 -0.42 6.83 5.97
CA GLN A 8 -1.36 7.81 5.44
C GLN A 8 -1.23 7.95 3.92
N LYS A 9 0.00 8.06 3.40
CA LYS A 9 0.22 8.20 1.97
C LYS A 9 -0.21 6.94 1.19
N THR A 10 0.00 5.74 1.73
CA THR A 10 -0.49 4.50 1.13
C THR A 10 -2.02 4.49 1.08
N LYS A 11 -2.70 4.88 2.17
CA LYS A 11 -4.18 5.00 2.18
C LYS A 11 -4.67 5.97 1.13
N ASP A 12 -4.04 7.13 1.01
CA ASP A 12 -4.42 8.14 0.00
C ASP A 12 -4.31 7.58 -1.43
N VAL A 13 -3.23 6.83 -1.73
CA VAL A 13 -3.06 6.19 -3.04
C VAL A 13 -4.15 5.15 -3.31
N VAL A 14 -4.53 4.34 -2.32
CA VAL A 14 -5.59 3.34 -2.45
C VAL A 14 -6.95 4.00 -2.65
N LEU A 15 -7.30 5.00 -1.83
CA LEU A 15 -8.59 5.70 -1.91
C LEU A 15 -8.76 6.46 -3.24
N ASN A 16 -7.68 6.97 -3.84
CA ASN A 16 -7.73 7.58 -5.16
C ASN A 16 -8.18 6.61 -6.27
N LEU A 17 -8.09 5.30 -6.05
CA LEU A 17 -8.55 4.27 -6.97
C LEU A 17 -9.95 3.73 -6.61
N LEU A 18 -10.47 4.08 -5.43
CA LEU A 18 -11.74 3.62 -4.88
C LEU A 18 -12.59 4.83 -4.44
N PRO A 19 -13.10 5.64 -5.38
CA PRO A 19 -13.74 6.92 -5.07
C PRO A 19 -15.03 6.81 -4.24
N ASP A 20 -15.64 5.63 -4.20
CA ASP A 20 -16.87 5.35 -3.45
C ASP A 20 -16.60 4.84 -2.02
N ILE A 21 -15.34 4.65 -1.64
CA ILE A 21 -14.93 4.12 -0.34
C ILE A 21 -14.41 5.27 0.53
N SER A 22 -14.86 5.33 1.78
CA SER A 22 -14.38 6.33 2.74
C SER A 22 -13.11 5.91 3.47
N SER A 23 -12.39 6.87 4.05
CA SER A 23 -11.20 6.61 4.87
C SER A 23 -11.49 5.74 6.10
N GLU A 24 -12.72 5.77 6.61
CA GLU A 24 -13.16 4.99 7.76
C GLU A 24 -13.37 3.51 7.41
N GLU A 25 -13.72 3.21 6.16
CA GLU A 25 -13.90 1.83 5.65
C GLU A 25 -12.54 1.16 5.35
N LEU A 26 -11.54 1.96 5.00
CA LEU A 26 -10.18 1.49 4.72
C LEU A 26 -9.33 1.42 6.01
N THR A 27 -9.49 0.31 6.73
CA THR A 27 -8.60 -0.06 7.84
C THR A 27 -7.29 -0.68 7.33
N GLU A 28 -6.31 -0.86 8.23
CA GLU A 28 -5.01 -1.43 7.85
C GLU A 28 -5.13 -2.87 7.34
N ASP A 29 -6.04 -3.65 7.91
CA ASP A 29 -6.27 -5.07 7.60
C ASP A 29 -7.40 -5.30 6.58
N THR A 30 -8.02 -4.23 6.07
CA THR A 30 -9.10 -4.36 5.09
C THR A 30 -8.57 -4.94 3.78
N ASP A 31 -9.23 -5.99 3.28
CA ASP A 31 -8.97 -6.56 1.97
C ASP A 31 -9.46 -5.59 0.88
N ILE A 32 -8.52 -4.93 0.19
CA ILE A 32 -8.83 -3.86 -0.76
C ILE A 32 -9.47 -4.39 -2.05
N PHE A 33 -9.26 -5.66 -2.39
CA PHE A 33 -9.95 -6.31 -3.51
C PHE A 33 -11.43 -6.54 -3.15
N GLY A 34 -11.72 -6.83 -1.89
CA GLY A 34 -13.08 -6.88 -1.36
C GLY A 34 -13.82 -5.55 -1.40
N LEU A 35 -13.09 -4.43 -1.43
CA LEU A 35 -13.63 -3.06 -1.55
C LEU A 35 -13.85 -2.62 -3.01
N GLY A 36 -13.58 -3.47 -3.99
CA GLY A 36 -13.82 -3.18 -5.41
C GLY A 36 -12.58 -2.84 -6.23
N LEU A 37 -11.37 -3.07 -5.71
CA LEU A 37 -10.15 -2.96 -6.53
C LEU A 37 -10.12 -4.11 -7.55
N ASP A 38 -10.23 -3.77 -8.83
CA ASP A 38 -10.15 -4.74 -9.93
C ASP A 38 -8.71 -4.95 -10.45
N SER A 39 -8.54 -5.90 -11.38
CA SER A 39 -7.22 -6.25 -11.93
C SER A 39 -6.57 -5.14 -12.74
N ILE A 40 -7.33 -4.21 -13.33
CA ILE A 40 -6.78 -3.07 -14.08
C ILE A 40 -6.23 -2.05 -13.08
N ASN A 41 -7.02 -1.73 -12.06
CA ASN A 41 -6.65 -0.78 -11.01
C ASN A 41 -5.54 -1.32 -10.10
N ALA A 42 -5.40 -2.64 -9.96
CA ALA A 42 -4.28 -3.24 -9.22
C ALA A 42 -2.91 -2.89 -9.82
N MET A 43 -2.77 -2.89 -11.15
CA MET A 43 -1.51 -2.46 -11.79
C MET A 43 -1.31 -0.95 -11.68
N THR A 44 -2.38 -0.16 -11.76
CA THR A 44 -2.33 1.29 -11.50
C THR A 44 -1.89 1.59 -10.07
N LEU A 45 -2.37 0.81 -9.09
CA LEU A 45 -1.94 0.90 -7.69
C LEU A 45 -0.43 0.70 -7.56
N VAL A 46 0.12 -0.35 -8.18
CA VAL A 46 1.57 -0.62 -8.20
C VAL A 46 2.33 0.59 -8.74
N PHE A 47 1.92 1.13 -9.89
CA PHE A 47 2.59 2.30 -10.48
C PHE A 47 2.50 3.55 -9.60
N ASN A 48 1.32 3.85 -9.06
CA ASN A 48 1.12 5.01 -8.20
C ASN A 48 1.94 4.91 -6.91
N LEU A 49 2.09 3.72 -6.33
CA LEU A 49 2.94 3.50 -5.16
C LEU A 49 4.43 3.69 -5.49
N GLN A 50 4.88 3.19 -6.64
CA GLN A 50 6.27 3.41 -7.10
C GLN A 50 6.58 4.89 -7.26
N ASP A 51 5.68 5.65 -7.89
CA ASP A 51 5.82 7.10 -8.09
C ASP A 51 5.74 7.85 -6.76
N ALA A 52 4.69 7.58 -5.96
CA ALA A 52 4.46 8.23 -4.68
C ALA A 52 5.62 8.05 -3.71
N PHE A 53 6.27 6.89 -3.72
CA PHE A 53 7.37 6.61 -2.82
C PHE A 53 8.74 6.72 -3.48
N ASP A 54 8.89 6.92 -4.78
CA ASP A 54 10.18 6.85 -5.47
C ASP A 54 10.90 5.51 -5.16
N ILE A 55 10.23 4.41 -5.52
CA ILE A 55 10.70 3.02 -5.36
C ILE A 55 10.38 2.21 -6.62
N GLN A 56 10.96 1.02 -6.74
CA GLN A 56 10.62 0.05 -7.79
C GLN A 56 10.30 -1.30 -7.13
N PHE A 57 9.22 -1.94 -7.57
CA PHE A 57 8.87 -3.30 -7.19
C PHE A 57 9.35 -4.27 -8.26
N GLU A 58 9.98 -5.34 -7.81
CA GLU A 58 10.38 -6.45 -8.65
C GLU A 58 9.17 -7.32 -8.99
N SER A 59 9.24 -8.01 -10.12
CA SER A 59 8.13 -8.85 -10.62
C SER A 59 7.65 -9.89 -9.60
N ASN A 60 8.53 -10.42 -8.76
CA ASN A 60 8.22 -11.39 -7.73
C ASN A 60 7.61 -10.78 -6.45
N GLU A 61 7.73 -9.46 -6.27
CA GLU A 61 7.10 -8.73 -5.17
C GLU A 61 5.67 -8.32 -5.52
N ILE A 62 5.35 -8.18 -6.81
CA ILE A 62 4.00 -7.87 -7.30
C ILE A 62 3.15 -9.15 -7.23
N SER A 63 2.52 -9.37 -6.09
CA SER A 63 1.67 -10.52 -5.81
C SER A 63 0.40 -10.11 -5.08
N PHE A 64 -0.63 -10.96 -5.12
CA PHE A 64 -1.88 -10.69 -4.40
C PHE A 64 -1.64 -10.48 -2.90
N GLU A 65 -0.82 -11.34 -2.26
CA GLU A 65 -0.55 -11.26 -0.83
C GLU A 65 0.10 -9.93 -0.42
N ASN A 66 1.11 -9.48 -1.18
CA ASN A 66 1.83 -8.23 -0.84
C ASN A 66 1.00 -6.95 -1.07
N PHE A 67 -0.13 -7.05 -1.78
CA PHE A 67 -0.99 -5.93 -2.15
C PHE A 67 -2.43 -6.12 -1.68
N ARG A 68 -2.66 -7.05 -0.74
CA ARG A 68 -4.01 -7.40 -0.27
C ARG A 68 -4.59 -6.35 0.67
N THR A 69 -3.79 -5.85 1.60
CA THR A 69 -4.21 -4.86 2.60
C THR A 69 -3.26 -3.67 2.63
N VAL A 70 -3.66 -2.58 3.30
CA VAL A 70 -2.78 -1.42 3.50
C VAL A 70 -1.56 -1.82 4.35
N ALA A 71 -1.73 -2.70 5.35
CA ALA A 71 -0.64 -3.20 6.17
C ALA A 71 0.44 -3.91 5.33
N ASP A 72 0.03 -4.81 4.43
CA ASP A 72 0.95 -5.55 3.55
C ASP A 72 1.76 -4.59 2.66
N ILE A 73 1.07 -3.62 2.06
CA ILE A 73 1.71 -2.63 1.18
C ILE A 73 2.70 -1.76 1.96
N VAL A 74 2.32 -1.34 3.19
CA VAL A 74 3.19 -0.54 4.07
C VAL A 74 4.44 -1.33 4.45
N GLU A 75 4.34 -2.63 4.74
CA GLU A 75 5.49 -3.48 5.03
C GLU A 75 6.44 -3.58 3.83
N LEU A 76 5.90 -3.74 2.62
CA LEU A 76 6.69 -3.79 1.41
C LEU A 76 7.43 -2.45 1.16
N ILE A 77 6.76 -1.31 1.35
CA ILE A 77 7.37 0.01 1.20
C ILE A 77 8.44 0.26 2.26
N LYS A 78 8.18 -0.12 3.53
CA LYS A 78 9.16 -0.04 4.61
C LYS A 78 10.44 -0.78 4.25
N THR A 79 10.30 -1.99 3.71
CA THR A 79 11.44 -2.80 3.22
C THR A 79 12.20 -2.07 2.11
N LYS A 80 11.50 -1.55 1.09
CA LYS A 80 12.13 -0.80 -0.01
C LYS A 80 12.85 0.46 0.43
N LYS A 81 12.35 1.12 1.49
CA LYS A 81 12.94 2.35 2.05
C LYS A 81 13.96 2.07 3.15
N ASN A 82 14.24 0.81 3.50
CA ASN A 82 15.08 0.42 4.62
C ASN A 82 14.64 1.06 5.95
N ILE A 83 13.33 1.17 6.16
CA ILE A 83 12.72 1.73 7.36
C ILE A 83 12.30 0.57 8.25
N TYR A 84 13.10 0.33 9.29
CA TYR A 84 12.83 -0.69 10.30
C TYR A 84 12.32 -0.03 11.58
N GLU A 85 11.38 -0.67 12.25
CA GLU A 85 11.12 -0.34 13.65
C GLU A 85 12.38 -0.72 14.43
N GLN A 86 12.97 0.24 15.14
CA GLN A 86 13.91 -0.08 16.19
C GLN A 86 13.13 -0.86 17.24
N THR A 87 13.17 -2.19 17.20
CA THR A 87 12.78 -3.00 18.35
C THR A 87 13.69 -2.58 19.48
N VAL A 88 13.13 -1.90 20.47
CA VAL A 88 13.80 -1.58 21.73
C VAL A 88 14.36 -2.89 22.25
N SER A 89 15.70 -2.99 22.31
CA SER A 89 16.40 -4.11 22.94
C SER A 89 16.21 -4.11 24.45
#